data_AF-W7YCT0-F1
#
_entry.id   AF-W7YCT0-F1
#
_cell.length_a   1.000
_cell.length_b   1.000
_cell.length_c   1.000
_cell.angle_alpha   90.00
_cell.angle_beta   90.00
_cell.angle_gamma   90.00
#
_symmetry.space_group_name_H-M   'P 1'
#
loop_
_entity.id
_entity.type
_entity.pdbx_description
1 polymer ?
#
loop_
_entity_poly.entity_id
_entity_poly.type
_entity_poly.pdbx_seq_one_letter_code
_entity_poly.pdbx_strand_id
1 'polypeptide(L)' 'MKLEVIATNLSDALLAQNNGADRIELVTGILEGGLTPSPAHPSSRERG' A
#
# COMPACT_ATOMS: atom_id res chain seq x y z
N MET A 1 -10.54 -17.04 8.34
CA MET A 1 -10.91 -16.02 7.33
C MET A 1 -9.66 -15.22 7.02
N LYS A 2 -9.41 -14.81 5.77
CA LYS A 2 -8.27 -13.93 5.42
C LYS A 2 -8.77 -12.50 5.19
N LEU A 3 -8.10 -11.51 5.77
CA LEU A 3 -8.36 -10.08 5.60
C LEU A 3 -7.42 -9.50 4.54
N GLU A 4 -7.99 -8.92 3.48
CA GLU A 4 -7.27 -8.06 2.54
C GLU A 4 -7.59 -6.59 2.83
N VAL A 5 -6.57 -5.73 2.75
CA VAL A 5 -6.72 -4.27 2.85
C VAL A 5 -6.20 -3.62 1.57
N ILE A 6 -7.03 -2.75 0.97
CA ILE A 6 -6.62 -1.87 -0.12
C ILE A 6 -5.98 -0.62 0.49
N ALA A 7 -4.69 -0.42 0.24
CA ALA A 7 -3.94 0.73 0.70
C ALA A 7 -3.70 1.70 -0.47
N THR A 8 -3.79 3.01 -0.21
CA THR A 8 -3.59 4.05 -1.23
C THR A 8 -2.20 4.68 -1.20
N ASN A 9 -1.40 4.32 -0.19
CA ASN A 9 -0.02 4.75 -0.01
C ASN A 9 0.74 3.74 0.86
N LEU A 10 2.06 3.89 0.93
CA LEU A 10 2.93 2.98 1.68
C LEU A 10 2.69 3.04 3.19
N SER A 11 2.35 4.21 3.74
CA SER A 11 2.11 4.35 5.18
C SER A 11 0.90 3.53 5.62
N ASP A 12 -0.19 3.58 4.85
CA ASP A 12 -1.40 2.80 5.10
C ASP A 12 -1.14 1.30 4.94
N ALA A 13 -0.37 0.91 3.92
CA ALA A 13 0.04 -0.48 3.72
C ALA A 13 0.80 -1.04 4.93
N LEU A 14 1.76 -0.27 5.45
CA LEU A 14 2.53 -0.62 6.65
C LEU A 14 1.64 -0.67 7.89
N LEU A 15 0.73 0.29 8.05
CA LEU A 15 -0.20 0.31 9.17
C LEU A 15 -1.11 -0.92 9.14
N ALA A 16 -1.69 -1.26 7.98
CA ALA A 16 -2.54 -2.42 7.81
C ALA A 16 -1.79 -3.73 8.08
N GLN A 17 -0.55 -3.86 7.59
CA GLN A 17 0.32 -5.00 7.90
C GLN A 17 0.56 -5.13 9.42
N ASN A 18 0.95 -4.04 10.08
CA ASN A 18 1.24 -4.02 11.51
C ASN A 18 0.01 -4.31 12.39
N ASN A 19 -1.20 -4.12 11.84
CA ASN A 19 -2.47 -4.38 12.52
C ASN A 19 -3.15 -5.68 12.09
N GLY A 20 -2.44 -6.57 11.38
CA GLY A 20 -2.88 -7.95 11.15
C GLY A 20 -3.61 -8.21 9.83
N ALA A 21 -3.45 -7.35 8.82
CA ALA A 21 -3.91 -7.69 7.47
C ALA A 21 -3.12 -8.89 6.91
N ASP A 22 -3.81 -9.88 6.34
CA ASP A 22 -3.19 -11.06 5.71
C ASP A 22 -2.64 -10.74 4.31
N ARG A 23 -3.23 -9.76 3.62
CA ARG A 23 -2.83 -9.31 2.29
C ARG A 23 -3.04 -7.80 2.14
N ILE A 24 -2.13 -7.16 1.42
CA ILE A 24 -2.24 -5.75 1.04
C ILE A 24 -2.32 -5.66 -0.48
N GLU A 25 -3.32 -4.95 -0.99
CA GLU A 25 -3.36 -4.47 -2.37
C GLU A 25 -2.98 -2.99 -2.37
N LEU A 26 -1.85 -2.65 -2.97
CA LEU A 26 -1.42 -1.26 -3.09
C LEU A 26 -1.91 -0.69 -4.42
N VAL A 27 -2.73 0.35 -4.35
CA VAL A 27 -3.26 1.05 -5.53
C VAL A 27 -2.98 2.55 -5.43
N THR A 28 -3.07 3.24 -6.56
CA THR A 28 -3.30 4.69 -6.61
C THR A 28 -4.67 4.95 -7.24
N GLY A 29 -5.14 6.20 -7.32
CA GLY A 29 -6.39 6.53 -8.03
C GLY A 29 -7.59 5.68 -7.59
N ILE A 30 -7.90 5.67 -6.29
CA ILE A 30 -8.97 4.82 -5.75
C ILE A 30 -10.36 5.22 -6.26
N LEU A 31 -10.54 6.49 -6.65
CA LEU A 31 -11.79 6.99 -7.21
C LEU A 31 -11.99 6.54 -8.67
N GLU A 32 -10.91 6.13 -9.32
CA GLU A 32 -10.88 5.57 -10.68
C GLU A 32 -10.97 4.03 -10.68
N GLY A 33 -11.19 3.41 -9.52
CA GLY A 33 -11.29 1.96 -9.37
C GLY A 33 -9.98 1.27 -9.02
N GLY A 34 -8.93 2.02 -8.68
CA GLY A 34 -7.61 1.48 -8.37
C GLY A 34 -6.74 1.35 -9.62
N LEU A 35 -5.69 2.15 -9.66
CA LEU A 35 -4.68 2.15 -10.70
C LEU A 35 -3.38 1.53 -10.19
N THR A 36 -2.58 1.03 -11.12
CA THR A 36 -1.24 0.53 -10.81
C THR A 36 -0.36 1.67 -10.27
N PRO A 37 0.24 1.52 -9.07
CA PRO A 37 1.16 2.51 -8.54
C PRO A 37 2.39 2.72 -9.44
N SER A 38 3.00 3.90 -9.39
CA SER A 38 4.31 4.11 -10.00
C SER A 38 5.38 3.29 -9.27
N PRO A 39 6.47 2.88 -9.95
CA PRO A 39 7.61 2.26 -9.30
C PRO A 39 8.16 3.15 -8.18
N ALA A 40 8.59 2.54 -7.08
CA ALA A 40 9.19 3.27 -5.98
C ALA A 40 10.43 4.04 -6.46
N HIS A 41 10.47 5.34 -6.18
CA HIS A 41 11.64 6.15 -6.50
C HIS A 41 12.81 5.74 -5.58
N PRO A 42 14.04 5.54 -6.09
CA PRO A 42 15.19 5.11 -5.29
C PRO A 42 15.53 5.97 -4.07
N SER A 43 15.24 7.27 -4.06
CA SER A 43 15.47 8.18 -2.91
C SER A 43 14.56 7.88 -1.70
N SER A 44 13.55 7.02 -1.86
CA SER A 44 12.69 6.58 -0.76
C SER A 44 13.39 5.65 0.24
N ARG A 45 14.57 5.11 -0.10
CA ARG A 45 15.34 4.19 0.76
C ARG A 45 16.35 4.88 1.68
N GLU A 46 16.61 6.17 1.50
CA GLU A 46 17.68 6.89 2.22
C GLU A 46 17.22 7.61 3.49
N ARG A 47 15.93 7.57 3.83
CA ARG A 47 15.42 8.06 5.11
C ARG A 47 15.33 6.91 6.11
N GLY A 48 16.49 6.43 6.54
CA GLY A 48 16.68 5.60 7.73
C GLY A 48 17.10 6.45 8.91
#